data_AF-A0A8T7EKV0-F1
#
_entry.id   AF-A0A8T7EKV0-F1
#
_cell.length_a   1.000
_cell.length_b   1.000
_cell.length_c   1.000
_cell.angle_alpha   90.00
_cell.angle_beta   90.00
_cell.angle_gamma   90.00
#
_symmetry.space_group_name_H-M   'P 1'
#
loop_
_entity.id
_entity.type
_entity.pdbx_description
1 polymer ?
#
loop_
_entity_poly.entity_id
_entity_poly.type
_entity_poly.pdbx_seq_one_letter_code
_entity_poly.pdbx_strand_id
1 'polypeptide(L)'
;MMRAVIGSLMVLVMFGTYLARWRNALLEGQPRLLALLVGLFVAMLGAARVATGSEIYIFPAGVLALLYVAIAGPDVALIGTLGYAFLVGLMAGNGFEVSVLIAAAGITGTLVLRRTDRLNTYIFAGLLVAFVNIAVLFTFNLAQEGTTSERWLELLVFCVLNGIITAALSLVGLYVLGGVFNLPTILRLNELSQPSHPLLVRLLREAPAPINIPCKSPT
;
A
#
# COMPACT_ATOMS: atom_id res chain seq x y z
N MET A 1 -19.36 -12.47 -18.70
CA MET A 1 -17.91 -12.75 -18.77
C MET A 1 -17.16 -11.82 -19.75
N MET A 2 -17.58 -11.67 -21.01
CA MET A 2 -16.84 -10.87 -22.02
C MET A 2 -16.60 -9.39 -21.65
N ARG A 3 -17.60 -8.71 -21.07
CA ARG A 3 -17.48 -7.30 -20.60
C ARG A 3 -16.41 -7.11 -19.52
N ALA A 4 -16.27 -8.09 -18.62
CA ALA A 4 -15.34 -8.05 -17.51
C ALA A 4 -13.89 -8.28 -17.98
N VAL A 5 -13.69 -9.15 -18.98
CA VAL A 5 -12.37 -9.38 -19.60
C VAL A 5 -11.90 -8.16 -20.40
N ILE A 6 -12.80 -7.55 -21.17
CA ILE A 6 -12.51 -6.33 -21.94
C ILE A 6 -12.18 -5.16 -21.00
N GLY A 7 -12.92 -5.01 -19.90
CA GLY A 7 -12.62 -4.00 -18.88
C GLY A 7 -11.25 -4.18 -18.24
N SER A 8 -10.90 -5.41 -17.84
CA SER A 8 -9.56 -5.68 -17.28
C SER A 8 -8.44 -5.42 -18.29
N LEU A 9 -8.65 -5.73 -19.58
CA LEU A 9 -7.65 -5.50 -20.61
C LEU A 9 -7.46 -3.99 -20.89
N MET A 10 -8.55 -3.23 -20.97
CA MET A 10 -8.51 -1.78 -21.18
C MET A 10 -7.77 -1.06 -20.06
N VAL A 11 -8.02 -1.43 -18.80
CA VAL A 11 -7.38 -0.76 -17.66
C VAL A 11 -5.96 -1.25 -17.44
N LEU A 12 -5.62 -2.50 -17.77
CA LEU A 12 -4.22 -2.94 -17.81
C LEU A 12 -3.41 -2.09 -18.81
N VAL A 13 -3.98 -1.86 -20.00
CA VAL A 13 -3.37 -1.01 -21.04
C VAL A 13 -3.31 0.44 -20.58
N MET A 14 -4.37 0.96 -19.95
CA MET A 14 -4.43 2.35 -19.48
C MET A 14 -3.48 2.59 -18.31
N PHE A 15 -3.35 1.63 -17.39
CA PHE A 15 -2.42 1.71 -16.26
C PHE A 15 -0.98 1.55 -16.71
N GLY A 16 -0.71 0.60 -17.64
CA GLY A 16 0.60 0.43 -18.25
C GLY A 16 1.05 1.64 -19.07
N THR A 17 0.14 2.25 -19.83
CA THR A 17 0.42 3.49 -20.57
C THR A 17 0.56 4.69 -19.64
N TYR A 18 -0.20 4.77 -18.56
CA TYR A 18 -0.06 5.82 -17.54
C TYR A 18 1.32 5.76 -16.85
N LEU A 19 1.74 4.57 -16.42
CA LEU A 19 3.08 4.33 -15.88
C LEU A 19 4.17 4.70 -16.89
N ALA A 20 3.97 4.34 -18.17
CA ALA A 20 4.90 4.66 -19.23
C ALA A 20 4.96 6.16 -19.55
N ARG A 21 3.84 6.88 -19.43
CA ARG A 21 3.78 8.32 -19.75
C ARG A 21 4.35 9.18 -18.62
N TRP A 22 4.09 8.82 -17.36
CA TRP A 22 4.37 9.67 -16.19
C TRP A 22 5.70 9.39 -15.50
N ARG A 23 6.30 8.22 -15.72
CA ARG A 23 7.56 7.83 -15.06
C ARG A 23 8.48 7.05 -16.02
N ASN A 24 8.82 7.67 -17.16
CA ASN A 24 9.90 7.19 -18.05
C ASN A 24 11.19 6.85 -17.28
N ALA A 25 11.46 7.55 -16.17
CA ALA A 25 12.58 7.26 -15.27
C ALA A 25 12.52 5.89 -14.55
N LEU A 26 11.34 5.26 -14.33
CA LEU A 26 11.28 3.86 -13.87
C LEU A 26 11.55 2.86 -15.00
N LEU A 27 11.08 3.17 -16.20
CA LEU A 27 11.23 2.31 -17.38
C LEU A 27 12.69 2.16 -17.77
N GLU A 28 13.47 3.24 -17.69
CA GLU A 28 14.89 3.23 -18.04
C GLU A 28 15.78 2.69 -16.91
N GLY A 29 15.39 2.86 -15.65
CA GLY A 29 16.22 2.46 -14.50
C GLY A 29 16.02 1.02 -14.02
N GLN A 30 14.77 0.52 -13.93
CA GLN A 30 14.44 -0.73 -13.22
C GLN A 30 13.14 -1.41 -13.73
N PRO A 31 13.16 -2.12 -14.88
CA PRO A 31 11.96 -2.80 -15.43
C PRO A 31 11.35 -3.86 -14.49
N ARG A 32 12.16 -4.42 -13.58
CA ARG A 32 11.71 -5.40 -12.56
C ARG A 32 10.67 -4.80 -11.59
N LEU A 33 10.82 -3.52 -11.23
CA LEU A 33 9.91 -2.83 -10.32
C LEU A 33 8.52 -2.64 -10.96
N LEU A 34 8.52 -2.31 -12.25
CA LEU A 34 7.31 -2.09 -13.03
C LEU A 34 6.55 -3.40 -13.25
N ALA A 35 7.27 -4.48 -13.58
CA ALA A 35 6.69 -5.82 -13.69
C ALA A 35 6.02 -6.27 -12.39
N LEU A 36 6.59 -5.94 -11.24
CA LEU A 36 6.00 -6.28 -9.95
C LEU A 36 4.77 -5.44 -9.61
N LEU A 37 4.77 -4.13 -9.87
CA LEU A 37 3.58 -3.29 -9.65
C LEU A 37 2.41 -3.77 -10.48
N VAL A 38 2.66 -4.09 -11.75
CA VAL A 38 1.65 -4.66 -12.66
C VAL A 38 1.24 -6.05 -12.20
N GLY A 39 2.19 -6.91 -11.81
CA GLY A 39 1.91 -8.24 -11.27
C GLY A 39 1.03 -8.20 -10.03
N LEU A 40 1.31 -7.27 -9.10
CA LEU A 40 0.52 -7.06 -7.89
C LEU A 40 -0.90 -6.56 -8.22
N PHE A 41 -1.04 -5.67 -9.20
CA PHE A 41 -2.34 -5.22 -9.70
C PHE A 41 -3.17 -6.39 -10.19
N VAL A 42 -2.59 -7.21 -11.07
CA VAL A 42 -3.26 -8.35 -11.69
C VAL A 42 -3.58 -9.42 -10.66
N ALA A 43 -2.67 -9.69 -9.72
CA ALA A 43 -2.89 -10.64 -8.63
C ALA A 43 -4.09 -10.23 -7.76
N MET A 44 -4.16 -8.96 -7.35
CA MET A 44 -5.29 -8.46 -6.58
C MET A 44 -6.59 -8.43 -7.37
N LEU A 45 -6.54 -8.11 -8.66
CA LEU A 45 -7.71 -8.16 -9.53
C LEU A 45 -8.24 -9.59 -9.70
N GLY A 46 -7.34 -10.57 -9.80
CA GLY A 46 -7.70 -11.99 -9.76
C GLY A 46 -8.35 -12.39 -8.43
N ALA A 47 -7.79 -11.93 -7.31
CA ALA A 47 -8.36 -12.17 -5.98
C ALA A 47 -9.76 -11.54 -5.82
N ALA A 48 -9.95 -10.29 -6.28
CA ALA A 48 -11.26 -9.65 -6.27
C ALA A 48 -12.27 -10.37 -7.15
N ARG A 49 -11.84 -10.95 -8.29
CA ARG A 49 -12.73 -11.75 -9.15
C ARG A 49 -13.23 -13.02 -8.48
N VAL A 50 -12.36 -13.71 -7.76
CA VAL A 50 -12.77 -14.87 -6.95
C VAL A 50 -13.69 -14.40 -5.82
N ALA A 51 -13.33 -13.30 -5.17
CA ALA A 51 -14.11 -12.74 -4.06
C ALA A 51 -15.50 -12.24 -4.48
N THR A 52 -15.69 -11.74 -5.71
CA THR A 52 -17.02 -11.37 -6.23
C THR A 52 -17.98 -12.56 -6.37
N GLY A 53 -17.49 -13.80 -6.28
CA GLY A 53 -18.32 -15.00 -6.16
C GLY A 53 -18.68 -15.38 -4.72
N SER A 54 -18.12 -14.71 -3.71
CA SER A 54 -18.32 -14.91 -2.27
C SER A 54 -18.68 -13.59 -1.57
N GLU A 55 -18.93 -13.58 -0.25
CA GLU A 55 -19.26 -12.37 0.51
C GLU A 55 -18.21 -11.24 0.34
N ILE A 56 -18.57 -10.23 -0.45
CA ILE A 56 -17.66 -9.16 -0.94
C ILE A 56 -17.06 -8.33 0.20
N TYR A 57 -17.73 -8.26 1.35
CA TYR A 57 -17.32 -7.46 2.50
C TYR A 57 -16.03 -7.96 3.18
N ILE A 58 -15.63 -9.22 2.95
CA ILE A 58 -14.37 -9.76 3.49
C ILE A 58 -13.16 -9.31 2.65
N PHE A 59 -13.38 -8.87 1.40
CA PHE A 59 -12.29 -8.62 0.46
C PHE A 59 -11.40 -7.44 0.86
N PRO A 60 -10.10 -7.65 1.16
CA PRO A 60 -9.24 -6.63 1.75
C PRO A 60 -8.89 -5.52 0.74
N ALA A 61 -9.74 -4.50 0.72
CA ALA A 61 -9.78 -3.49 -0.33
C ALA A 61 -8.60 -2.50 -0.28
N GLY A 62 -8.01 -2.30 0.89
CA GLY A 62 -6.93 -1.32 1.10
C GLY A 62 -5.52 -1.85 0.82
N VAL A 63 -5.34 -3.16 0.60
CA VAL A 63 -4.00 -3.76 0.51
C VAL A 63 -3.21 -3.22 -0.68
N LEU A 64 -3.86 -3.11 -1.84
CA LEU A 64 -3.22 -2.58 -3.05
C LEU A 64 -2.72 -1.15 -2.84
N ALA A 65 -3.51 -0.32 -2.14
CA ALA A 65 -3.15 1.05 -1.82
C ALA A 65 -1.89 1.13 -0.95
N LEU A 66 -1.88 0.39 0.15
CA LEU A 66 -0.79 0.41 1.12
C LEU A 66 0.52 -0.09 0.49
N LEU A 67 0.44 -1.17 -0.31
CA LEU A 67 1.61 -1.69 -1.01
C LEU A 67 2.11 -0.73 -2.10
N TYR A 68 1.21 -0.08 -2.84
CA TYR A 68 1.62 0.89 -3.85
C TYR A 68 2.27 2.13 -3.25
N VAL A 69 1.78 2.63 -2.11
CA VAL A 69 2.44 3.76 -1.43
C VAL A 69 3.84 3.38 -0.99
N ALA A 70 4.00 2.18 -0.41
CA ALA A 70 5.29 1.71 0.07
C ALA A 70 6.35 1.57 -1.04
N ILE A 71 5.94 1.22 -2.25
CA ILE A 71 6.86 0.92 -3.37
C ILE A 71 7.08 2.13 -4.28
N ALA A 72 6.00 2.78 -4.70
CA ALA A 72 6.01 3.77 -5.78
C ALA A 72 5.67 5.20 -5.31
N GLY A 73 5.21 5.34 -4.06
CA GLY A 73 4.77 6.60 -3.47
C GLY A 73 3.26 6.86 -3.58
N PRO A 74 2.78 7.92 -2.91
CA PRO A 74 1.34 8.20 -2.76
C PRO A 74 0.62 8.52 -4.07
N ASP A 75 1.28 9.18 -5.02
CA ASP A 75 0.65 9.61 -6.27
C ASP A 75 0.27 8.41 -7.16
N VAL A 76 1.16 7.42 -7.25
CA VAL A 76 0.92 6.18 -8.02
C VAL A 76 -0.11 5.31 -7.33
N ALA A 77 -0.08 5.26 -6.00
CA ALA A 77 -1.03 4.50 -5.21
C ALA A 77 -2.46 5.00 -5.37
N LEU A 78 -2.68 6.32 -5.31
CA LEU A 78 -4.02 6.90 -5.51
C LEU A 78 -4.59 6.54 -6.87
N ILE A 79 -3.81 6.72 -7.93
CA ILE A 79 -4.29 6.50 -9.30
C ILE A 79 -4.51 5.01 -9.58
N GLY A 80 -3.59 4.16 -9.12
CA GLY A 80 -3.73 2.71 -9.24
C GLY A 80 -4.95 2.17 -8.48
N THR A 81 -5.19 2.66 -7.26
CA THR A 81 -6.31 2.21 -6.43
C THR A 81 -7.65 2.71 -6.93
N LEU A 82 -7.73 3.94 -7.45
CA LEU A 82 -8.95 4.46 -8.08
C LEU A 82 -9.30 3.67 -9.35
N GLY A 83 -8.30 3.40 -10.21
CA GLY A 83 -8.49 2.57 -11.39
C GLY A 83 -8.93 1.13 -11.03
N TYR A 84 -8.33 0.57 -9.97
CA TYR A 84 -8.71 -0.72 -9.42
C TYR A 84 -10.14 -0.74 -8.86
N ALA A 85 -10.53 0.28 -8.10
CA ALA A 85 -11.87 0.40 -7.52
C ALA A 85 -12.95 0.44 -8.61
N PHE A 86 -12.73 1.25 -9.64
CA PHE A 86 -13.65 1.37 -10.78
C PHE A 86 -13.82 0.03 -11.51
N LEU A 87 -12.72 -0.68 -11.73
CA LEU A 87 -12.73 -2.00 -12.36
C LEU A 87 -13.50 -3.04 -11.58
N VAL A 88 -13.23 -3.16 -10.28
CA VAL A 88 -13.90 -4.15 -9.43
C VAL A 88 -15.38 -3.81 -9.31
N GLY A 89 -15.73 -2.52 -9.22
CA GLY A 89 -17.11 -2.06 -9.32
C GLY A 89 -17.80 -2.50 -10.61
N LEU A 90 -17.12 -2.39 -11.77
CA LEU A 90 -17.68 -2.81 -13.06
C LEU A 90 -17.88 -4.34 -13.16
N MET A 91 -17.20 -5.11 -12.32
CA MET A 91 -17.27 -6.57 -12.26
C MET A 91 -18.31 -7.07 -11.25
N ALA A 92 -18.60 -6.30 -10.21
CA ALA A 92 -19.52 -6.67 -9.15
C ALA A 92 -20.99 -6.38 -9.54
N GLY A 93 -21.91 -7.21 -9.04
CA GLY A 93 -23.35 -7.01 -9.23
C GLY A 93 -23.86 -5.71 -8.58
N ASN A 94 -23.28 -5.32 -7.44
CA ASN A 94 -23.55 -4.04 -6.77
C ASN A 94 -22.40 -3.03 -6.99
N GLY A 95 -22.13 -2.74 -8.26
CA GLY A 95 -20.87 -2.11 -8.68
C GLY A 95 -20.56 -0.75 -8.06
N PHE A 96 -21.58 0.05 -7.73
CA PHE A 96 -21.37 1.37 -7.13
C PHE A 96 -20.91 1.27 -5.67
N GLU A 97 -21.55 0.44 -4.85
CA GLU A 97 -21.16 0.21 -3.45
C GLU A 97 -19.73 -0.31 -3.37
N VAL A 98 -19.39 -1.32 -4.16
CA VAL A 98 -18.06 -1.95 -4.14
C VAL A 98 -16.98 -0.98 -4.60
N SER A 99 -17.24 -0.17 -5.64
CA SER A 99 -16.30 0.85 -6.09
C SER A 99 -16.06 1.90 -5.01
N VAL A 100 -17.11 2.35 -4.30
CA VAL A 100 -16.96 3.35 -3.23
C VAL A 100 -16.20 2.76 -2.05
N LEU A 101 -16.48 1.52 -1.67
CA LEU A 101 -15.79 0.82 -0.60
C LEU A 101 -14.27 0.74 -0.86
N ILE A 102 -13.89 0.29 -2.06
CA ILE A 102 -12.47 0.17 -2.43
C ILE A 102 -11.80 1.53 -2.59
N ALA A 103 -12.48 2.50 -3.19
CA ALA A 103 -11.93 3.85 -3.34
C ALA A 103 -11.72 4.53 -1.98
N ALA A 104 -12.68 4.43 -1.06
CA ALA A 104 -12.60 5.04 0.27
C ALA A 104 -11.50 4.39 1.12
N ALA A 105 -11.40 3.05 1.09
CA ALA A 105 -10.31 2.31 1.72
C ALA A 105 -8.94 2.69 1.13
N GLY A 106 -8.86 2.80 -0.20
CA GLY A 106 -7.63 3.16 -0.91
C GLY A 106 -7.17 4.57 -0.60
N ILE A 107 -8.05 5.56 -0.72
CA ILE A 107 -7.75 6.98 -0.41
C ILE A 107 -7.28 7.11 1.05
N THR A 108 -8.03 6.53 1.99
CA THR A 108 -7.66 6.56 3.41
C THR A 108 -6.30 5.91 3.65
N GLY A 109 -6.07 4.73 3.10
CA GLY A 109 -4.79 4.03 3.18
C GLY A 109 -3.63 4.88 2.63
N THR A 110 -3.83 5.51 1.48
CA THR A 110 -2.78 6.35 0.87
C THR A 110 -2.46 7.61 1.69
N LEU A 111 -3.49 8.27 2.23
CA LEU A 111 -3.33 9.51 3.00
C LEU A 111 -2.64 9.26 4.35
N VAL A 112 -2.95 8.14 5.01
CA VAL A 112 -2.34 7.78 6.30
C VAL A 112 -0.85 7.48 6.13
N LEU A 113 -0.51 6.71 5.10
CA LEU A 113 0.86 6.27 4.86
C LEU A 113 1.76 7.38 4.28
N ARG A 114 1.17 8.41 3.67
CA ARG A 114 1.89 9.59 3.16
C ARG A 114 2.75 10.29 4.23
N ARG A 115 2.46 10.09 5.53
CA ARG A 115 3.05 10.87 6.61
C ARG A 115 4.18 10.21 7.43
N THR A 116 4.44 8.90 7.35
CA THR A 116 5.41 8.29 8.30
C THR A 116 5.96 6.91 7.88
N ASP A 117 7.29 6.72 7.94
CA ASP A 117 8.03 5.45 7.71
C ASP A 117 7.97 4.42 8.86
N ARG A 118 6.95 4.49 9.74
CA ARG A 118 6.88 3.63 10.94
C ARG A 118 5.95 2.44 10.73
N LEU A 119 6.36 1.26 11.21
CA LEU A 119 5.52 0.04 11.24
C LEU A 119 4.16 0.28 11.91
N ASN A 120 4.12 1.13 12.94
CA ASN A 120 2.90 1.48 13.66
C ASN A 120 1.84 2.17 12.78
N THR A 121 2.29 2.85 11.71
CA THR A 121 1.40 3.54 10.77
C THR A 121 0.61 2.56 9.90
N TYR A 122 1.16 1.37 9.60
CA TYR A 122 0.44 0.34 8.84
C TYR A 122 -0.71 -0.26 9.65
N ILE A 123 -0.49 -0.50 10.94
CA ILE A 123 -1.54 -0.97 11.86
C ILE A 123 -2.65 0.09 11.96
N PHE A 124 -2.26 1.36 12.13
CA PHE A 124 -3.21 2.47 12.21
C PHE A 124 -3.98 2.68 10.90
N ALA A 125 -3.31 2.52 9.75
CA ALA A 125 -3.96 2.57 8.44
C ALA A 125 -5.01 1.46 8.28
N GLY A 126 -4.70 0.23 8.69
CA GLY A 126 -5.67 -0.86 8.67
C GLY A 126 -6.88 -0.63 9.57
N LEU A 127 -6.68 -0.06 10.75
CA LEU A 127 -7.77 0.33 11.67
C LEU A 127 -8.67 1.41 11.04
N LEU A 128 -8.07 2.44 10.43
CA LEU A 128 -8.82 3.50 9.74
C LEU A 128 -9.59 2.95 8.53
N VAL A 129 -8.99 2.04 7.77
CA VAL A 129 -9.68 1.35 6.66
C VAL A 129 -10.90 0.58 7.17
N ALA A 130 -10.78 -0.12 8.31
CA ALA A 130 -11.92 -0.80 8.94
C ALA A 130 -13.05 0.19 9.25
N PHE A 131 -12.71 1.33 9.88
CA PHE A 131 -13.68 2.34 10.27
C PHE A 131 -14.40 2.97 9.07
N VAL A 132 -13.65 3.25 8.00
CA VAL A 132 -14.20 3.77 6.75
C VAL A 132 -15.11 2.75 6.08
N ASN A 133 -14.72 1.47 6.04
CA ASN A 133 -15.56 0.40 5.50
C ASN A 133 -16.89 0.27 6.27
N ILE A 134 -16.86 0.38 7.60
CA ILE A 134 -18.07 0.40 8.44
C ILE A 134 -18.95 1.59 8.08
N ALA A 135 -18.39 2.80 7.91
CA ALA A 135 -19.17 3.98 7.54
C ALA A 135 -19.82 3.85 6.14
N VAL A 136 -19.10 3.26 5.18
CA VAL A 136 -19.64 2.94 3.85
C VAL A 136 -20.77 1.92 3.96
N LEU A 137 -20.56 0.83 4.71
CA LEU A 137 -21.58 -0.18 4.97
C LEU A 137 -22.86 0.46 5.54
N PHE A 138 -22.75 1.31 6.56
CA PHE A 138 -23.89 2.01 7.14
C PHE A 138 -24.64 2.84 6.08
N THR A 139 -23.91 3.58 5.24
CA THR A 139 -24.53 4.45 4.22
C THR A 139 -25.32 3.65 3.18
N PHE A 140 -24.81 2.49 2.76
CA PHE A 140 -25.45 1.66 1.73
C PHE A 140 -26.50 0.68 2.27
N ASN A 141 -26.32 0.13 3.47
CA ASN A 141 -27.32 -0.75 4.10
C ASN A 141 -28.53 0.02 4.62
N LEU A 142 -28.39 1.28 5.04
CA LEU A 142 -29.53 2.11 5.43
C LEU A 142 -30.48 2.40 4.25
N ALA A 143 -29.96 2.32 3.02
CA ALA A 143 -30.73 2.46 1.80
C ALA A 143 -31.43 1.16 1.35
N GLN A 144 -31.13 0.01 1.95
CA GLN A 144 -31.79 -1.26 1.65
C GLN A 144 -32.81 -1.61 2.74
N GLU A 145 -34.08 -1.39 2.43
CA GLU A 145 -35.20 -1.86 3.25
C GLU A 145 -35.28 -3.40 3.19
N GLY A 146 -34.77 -4.10 4.21
CA GLY A 146 -34.88 -5.57 4.29
C GLY A 146 -33.80 -6.32 5.07
N THR A 147 -32.86 -5.62 5.69
CA THR A 147 -31.76 -6.27 6.43
C THR A 147 -32.23 -6.75 7.81
N THR A 148 -32.32 -8.07 8.00
CA THR A 148 -32.53 -8.71 9.32
C THR A 148 -31.38 -8.36 10.27
N SER A 149 -31.66 -8.22 11.57
CA SER A 149 -30.68 -7.92 12.62
C SER A 149 -29.46 -8.85 12.64
N GLU A 150 -29.63 -10.11 12.27
CA GLU A 150 -28.56 -11.11 12.21
C GLU A 150 -27.55 -10.81 11.08
N ARG A 151 -28.03 -10.37 9.91
CA ARG A 151 -27.19 -10.05 8.76
C ARG A 151 -26.32 -8.81 9.00
N TRP A 152 -26.84 -7.84 9.76
CA TRP A 152 -26.07 -6.67 10.20
C TRP A 152 -24.84 -7.04 11.03
N LEU A 153 -25.00 -8.01 11.94
CA LEU A 153 -23.94 -8.43 12.83
C LEU A 153 -22.84 -9.17 12.07
N GLU A 154 -23.22 -9.99 11.09
CA GLU A 154 -22.30 -10.67 10.17
C GLU A 154 -21.50 -9.68 9.29
N LEU A 155 -22.17 -8.68 8.72
CA LEU A 155 -21.54 -7.62 7.92
C LEU A 155 -20.52 -6.80 8.73
N LEU A 156 -20.85 -6.47 9.98
CA LEU A 156 -19.94 -5.77 10.90
C LEU A 156 -18.68 -6.60 11.18
N VAL A 157 -18.84 -7.89 11.45
CA VAL A 157 -17.71 -8.82 11.66
C VAL A 157 -16.84 -8.87 10.40
N PHE A 158 -17.43 -8.94 9.21
CA PHE A 158 -16.69 -8.92 7.96
C PHE A 158 -15.92 -7.62 7.73
N CYS A 159 -16.48 -6.46 8.04
CA CYS A 159 -15.75 -5.19 7.93
C CYS A 159 -14.56 -5.11 8.89
N VAL A 160 -14.69 -5.62 10.11
CA VAL A 160 -13.58 -5.68 11.07
C VAL A 160 -12.49 -6.63 10.59
N LEU A 161 -12.88 -7.83 10.14
CA LEU A 161 -11.96 -8.80 9.55
C LEU A 161 -11.24 -8.23 8.34
N ASN A 162 -11.95 -7.50 7.47
CA ASN A 162 -11.38 -6.81 6.31
C ASN A 162 -10.23 -5.88 6.70
N GLY A 163 -10.43 -5.07 7.74
CA GLY A 163 -9.40 -4.16 8.26
C GLY A 163 -8.19 -4.89 8.82
N ILE A 164 -8.41 -5.94 9.61
CA ILE A 164 -7.34 -6.76 10.20
C ILE A 164 -6.55 -7.47 9.10
N ILE A 165 -7.24 -8.11 8.15
CA ILE A 165 -6.63 -8.79 7.01
C ILE A 165 -5.86 -7.80 6.15
N THR A 166 -6.41 -6.60 5.93
CA THR A 166 -5.73 -5.53 5.18
C THR A 166 -4.43 -5.11 5.87
N ALA A 167 -4.46 -4.88 7.19
CA ALA A 167 -3.27 -4.54 7.96
C ALA A 167 -2.21 -5.66 7.87
N ALA A 168 -2.62 -6.90 8.15
CA ALA A 168 -1.73 -8.06 8.14
C ALA A 168 -1.10 -8.31 6.75
N LEU A 169 -1.91 -8.34 5.69
CA LEU A 169 -1.42 -8.50 4.31
C LEU A 169 -0.52 -7.36 3.89
N SER A 170 -0.82 -6.12 4.28
CA SER A 170 0.03 -4.98 3.94
C SER A 170 1.40 -5.07 4.61
N LEU A 171 1.46 -5.51 5.88
CA LEU A 171 2.71 -5.74 6.59
C LEU A 171 3.51 -6.88 5.99
N VAL A 172 2.88 -8.04 5.76
CA VAL A 172 3.53 -9.19 5.11
C VAL A 172 4.07 -8.80 3.74
N GLY A 173 3.24 -8.12 2.93
CA GLY A 173 3.64 -7.61 1.63
C GLY A 173 4.83 -6.65 1.75
N LEU A 174 4.82 -5.72 2.71
CA LEU A 174 5.95 -4.82 2.95
C LEU A 174 7.25 -5.58 3.26
N TYR A 175 7.22 -6.59 4.13
CA TYR A 175 8.41 -7.39 4.46
C TYR A 175 8.92 -8.18 3.24
N VAL A 176 8.03 -8.85 2.51
CA VAL A 176 8.38 -9.62 1.31
C VAL A 176 8.96 -8.70 0.24
N LEU A 177 8.33 -7.55 -0.01
CA LEU A 177 8.78 -6.59 -1.01
C LEU A 177 10.08 -5.89 -0.59
N GLY A 178 10.23 -5.56 0.69
CA GLY A 178 11.47 -5.02 1.24
C GLY A 178 12.64 -5.98 1.06
N GLY A 179 12.42 -7.28 1.26
CA GLY A 179 13.42 -8.33 1.01
C GLY A 179 13.75 -8.52 -0.47
N VAL A 180 12.75 -8.54 -1.36
CA VAL A 180 12.93 -8.80 -2.80
C VAL A 180 13.58 -7.62 -3.53
N PHE A 181 13.25 -6.38 -3.17
CA PHE A 181 13.81 -5.21 -3.83
C PHE A 181 15.06 -4.65 -3.16
N ASN A 182 15.48 -5.22 -2.03
CA ASN A 182 16.61 -4.72 -1.24
C ASN A 182 16.46 -3.21 -0.98
N LEU A 183 15.20 -2.72 -0.88
CA LEU A 183 14.95 -1.36 -0.44
C LEU A 183 15.53 -1.29 0.97
N PRO A 184 16.42 -0.32 1.27
CA PRO A 184 16.90 -0.09 2.62
C PRO A 184 15.74 0.52 3.40
N THR A 185 14.70 -0.26 3.67
CA THR A 185 13.67 0.09 4.62
C THR A 185 14.41 0.39 5.92
N ILE A 186 14.19 1.60 6.41
CA ILE A 186 14.93 2.36 7.43
C ILE A 186 15.13 1.61 8.77
N LEU A 187 14.65 0.36 8.88
CA LEU A 187 14.96 -0.57 9.96
C LEU A 187 16.46 -0.87 10.09
N ARG A 188 17.24 -0.92 9.00
CA ARG A 188 18.72 -1.01 9.11
C ARG A 188 19.38 0.33 9.45
N LEU A 189 18.75 1.46 9.11
CA LEU A 189 19.27 2.79 9.47
C LEU A 189 19.00 3.14 10.93
N ASN A 190 17.97 2.58 11.56
CA ASN A 190 17.71 2.77 13.00
C ASN A 190 18.68 1.97 13.89
N GLU A 191 19.30 0.91 13.36
CA GLU A 191 20.43 0.23 14.02
C GLU A 191 21.79 0.91 13.72
N LEU A 192 21.92 1.59 12.58
CA LEU A 192 23.09 2.44 12.27
C LEU A 192 23.04 3.85 12.91
N SER A 193 21.86 4.32 13.30
CA SER A 193 21.67 5.55 14.07
C SER A 193 21.58 5.32 15.58
N GLN A 194 21.84 4.09 16.04
CA GLN A 194 22.23 3.90 17.44
C GLN A 194 23.67 4.43 17.57
N PRO A 195 23.90 5.53 18.31
CA PRO A 195 25.21 6.14 18.50
C PRO A 195 26.12 5.33 19.45
N SER A 196 26.03 4.00 19.41
CA SER A 196 26.74 3.06 20.27
C SER A 196 27.65 2.10 19.48
N HIS A 197 27.79 2.26 18.16
CA HIS A 197 28.64 1.37 17.38
C HIS A 197 30.11 1.53 17.81
N PRO A 198 30.77 0.49 18.37
CA PRO A 198 32.15 0.55 18.87
C PRO A 198 33.18 0.85 17.77
N LEU A 199 32.76 0.88 16.50
CA LEU A 199 33.59 1.27 15.35
C LEU A 199 33.82 2.79 15.27
N LEU A 200 32.86 3.62 15.69
CA LEU A 200 33.06 5.09 15.73
C LEU A 200 33.95 5.48 16.91
N VAL A 201 33.81 4.79 18.05
CA VAL A 201 34.71 4.93 19.20
C VAL A 201 36.11 4.45 18.86
N ARG A 202 36.26 3.40 18.04
CA ARG A 202 37.57 2.99 17.50
C ARG A 202 38.13 4.02 16.54
N LEU A 203 37.36 4.56 15.59
CA LEU A 203 37.85 5.64 14.70
C LEU A 203 38.27 6.89 15.47
N LEU A 204 37.57 7.26 16.54
CA LEU A 204 37.94 8.36 17.43
C LEU A 204 39.12 8.01 18.36
N ARG A 205 39.38 6.73 18.63
CA ARG A 205 40.56 6.24 19.37
C ARG A 205 41.79 6.02 18.51
N GLU A 206 41.61 5.66 17.23
CA GLU A 206 42.66 5.43 16.22
C GLU A 206 43.11 6.72 15.55
N ALA A 207 42.36 7.82 15.71
CA ALA A 207 42.80 9.16 15.38
C ALA A 207 43.29 9.98 16.60
N PRO A 208 44.30 9.54 17.39
CA PRO A 208 45.08 10.44 18.20
C PRO A 208 46.29 10.89 17.37
N ALA A 209 46.13 11.98 16.64
CA ALA A 209 47.28 12.76 16.21
C ALA A 209 46.95 14.26 16.38
N PRO A 210 47.50 14.93 17.41
CA PRO A 210 47.50 16.37 17.43
C PRO A 210 48.37 16.84 16.26
N ILE A 211 47.77 17.55 15.32
CA ILE A 211 48.49 18.28 14.27
C ILE A 211 49.30 19.38 14.98
N ASN A 212 50.51 19.04 15.40
CA ASN A 212 51.55 19.96 15.82
C ASN A 212 52.11 20.61 14.55
N ILE A 213 51.57 21.77 14.18
CA ILE A 213 52.17 22.64 13.18
C ILE A 213 53.21 23.50 13.91
N PRO A 214 54.52 23.31 13.71
CA PRO A 214 55.50 24.25 14.23
C PRO A 214 55.36 25.55 13.42
N CYS A 215 54.73 26.57 14.02
CA CYS A 215 54.82 27.94 13.54
C CYS A 215 56.28 28.40 13.66
N LYS A 216 57.04 28.25 12.58
CA LYS A 216 58.34 28.91 12.42
C LYS A 216 58.07 30.37 12.05
N SER A 217 58.42 31.29 12.94
CA SER A 217 58.48 32.73 12.64
C SER A 217 59.58 33.01 11.60
N PRO A 218 59.30 33.73 10.51
CA PRO A 218 60.34 34.45 9.80
C PRO A 218 60.48 35.85 10.42
N THR A 219 61.74 36.19 10.65
CA THR A 219 62.33 37.49 10.98
C THR A 219 61.77 38.65 10.18
#